data_AF-A0A6P2A3J1-F1
#
_entry.id   AF-A0A6P2A3J1-F1
#
_cell.length_a   1.000
_cell.length_b   1.000
_cell.length_c   1.000
_cell.angle_alpha   90.00
_cell.angle_beta   90.00
_cell.angle_gamma   90.00
#
_symmetry.space_group_name_H-M   'P 1'
#
loop_
_entity.id
_entity.type
_entity.pdbx_description
1 polymer ?
#
loop_
_entity_poly.entity_id
_entity_poly.type
_entity_poly.pdbx_seq_one_letter_code
_entity_poly.pdbx_strand_id
1 'polypeptide(L)'
;MSPSPRPPDPEAFWSFAVAAWDRADVRDLLLRWQEQHGIDVIFLLFACWLPQALPPAHWTALESAATDWNTTVTRRIRALRRRVRTIDWPQGYEAALGLELASERIEATWLARATGTAEDPIRRPDLDQRIGCLFGQLPPAERTAFLAAIRPRP
;
A
#
# COMPACT_ATOMS: atom_id res chain seq x y z
N MET A 1 17.00 -21.15 19.91
CA MET A 1 16.43 -19.79 20.11
C MET A 1 15.71 -19.39 18.84
N SER A 2 14.38 -19.38 18.85
CA SER A 2 13.63 -18.76 17.75
C SER A 2 13.84 -17.24 17.83
N PRO A 3 13.99 -16.53 16.70
CA PRO A 3 14.16 -15.09 16.72
C PRO A 3 12.93 -14.43 17.38
N SER A 4 13.18 -13.49 18.30
CA SER A 4 12.11 -12.67 18.88
C SER A 4 11.38 -11.91 17.76
N PRO A 5 10.04 -11.78 17.85
CA PRO A 5 9.27 -11.06 16.85
C PRO A 5 9.80 -9.63 16.77
N ARG A 6 10.20 -9.22 15.56
CA ARG A 6 10.63 -7.84 15.25
C ARG A 6 9.48 -7.12 14.55
N PRO A 7 9.37 -5.79 14.74
CA PRO A 7 8.43 -5.01 13.96
C PRO A 7 8.77 -5.12 12.46
N PRO A 8 7.78 -4.97 11.57
CA PRO A 8 8.02 -4.95 10.13
C PRO A 8 9.06 -3.89 9.76
N ASP A 9 10.00 -4.25 8.90
CA ASP A 9 11.01 -3.32 8.40
C ASP A 9 10.40 -2.39 7.32
N PRO A 10 10.38 -1.06 7.55
CA PRO A 10 9.91 -0.10 6.55
C PRO A 10 10.60 -0.22 5.19
N GLU A 11 11.90 -0.50 5.16
CA GLU A 11 12.65 -0.54 3.91
C GLU A 11 12.34 -1.81 3.12
N ALA A 12 12.15 -2.94 3.81
CA ALA A 12 11.69 -4.18 3.21
C ALA A 12 10.29 -4.04 2.61
N PHE A 13 9.38 -3.33 3.29
CA PHE A 13 8.07 -3.01 2.73
C PHE A 13 8.18 -2.12 1.49
N TRP A 14 8.95 -1.03 1.58
CA TRP A 14 9.14 -0.12 0.45
C TRP A 14 9.72 -0.83 -0.77
N SER A 15 10.71 -1.69 -0.57
CA SER A 15 11.30 -2.52 -1.63
C SER A 15 10.27 -3.44 -2.29
N PHE A 16 9.38 -4.05 -1.49
CA PHE A 16 8.26 -4.83 -2.01
C PHE A 16 7.29 -3.96 -2.83
N ALA A 17 6.93 -2.78 -2.35
CA ALA A 17 6.01 -1.88 -3.04
C ALA A 17 6.58 -1.43 -4.39
N VAL A 18 7.87 -1.10 -4.45
CA VAL A 18 8.58 -0.77 -5.70
C VAL A 18 8.58 -1.97 -6.66
N ALA A 19 8.91 -3.17 -6.17
CA ALA A 19 8.92 -4.38 -7.00
C ALA A 19 7.51 -4.72 -7.56
N ALA A 20 6.45 -4.44 -6.80
CA ALA A 20 5.08 -4.56 -7.28
C ALA A 20 4.78 -3.52 -8.38
N TRP A 21 5.23 -2.28 -8.20
CA TRP A 21 5.02 -1.18 -9.14
C TRP A 21 5.78 -1.33 -10.47
N ASP A 22 6.96 -1.95 -10.46
CA ASP A 22 7.76 -2.17 -11.67
C ASP A 22 7.08 -3.11 -12.66
N ARG A 23 6.11 -3.90 -12.20
CA ARG A 23 5.35 -4.83 -13.02
C ARG A 23 4.16 -4.13 -13.66
N ALA A 24 4.15 -4.08 -14.99
CA ALA A 24 3.15 -3.33 -15.75
C ALA A 24 1.71 -3.80 -15.47
N ASP A 25 1.47 -5.11 -15.43
CA ASP A 25 0.15 -5.71 -15.14
C ASP A 25 -0.39 -5.30 -13.77
N VAL A 26 0.48 -5.30 -12.76
CA VAL A 26 0.16 -4.88 -11.40
C VAL A 26 -0.07 -3.37 -11.32
N ARG A 27 0.83 -2.58 -11.91
CA ARG A 27 0.77 -1.12 -11.91
C ARG A 27 -0.50 -0.60 -12.57
N ASP A 28 -0.87 -1.12 -13.73
CA ASP A 28 -2.05 -0.69 -14.45
C ASP A 28 -3.33 -0.97 -13.65
N LEU A 29 -3.39 -2.12 -12.97
CA LEU A 29 -4.50 -2.46 -12.08
C LEU A 29 -4.57 -1.53 -10.85
N LEU A 30 -3.42 -1.28 -10.21
CA LEU A 30 -3.34 -0.36 -9.06
C LEU A 30 -3.75 1.07 -9.43
N LEU A 31 -3.31 1.57 -10.59
CA LEU A 31 -3.71 2.87 -11.11
C LEU A 31 -5.23 2.94 -11.35
N ARG A 32 -5.81 1.91 -11.98
CA ARG A 32 -7.28 1.84 -12.17
C ARG A 32 -8.03 1.85 -10.85
N TRP A 33 -7.60 1.03 -9.88
CA TRP A 33 -8.23 0.99 -8.56
C TRP A 33 -8.10 2.30 -7.79
N GLN A 34 -6.94 2.95 -7.89
CA GLN A 34 -6.74 4.29 -7.32
C GLN A 34 -7.69 5.31 -7.96
N GLU A 35 -7.87 5.29 -9.27
CA GLU A 35 -8.71 6.26 -9.99
C GLU A 35 -10.21 6.00 -9.81
N GLN A 36 -10.65 4.75 -9.93
CA GLN A 36 -12.08 4.39 -9.93
C GLN A 36 -12.65 4.18 -8.53
N HIS A 37 -11.86 3.63 -7.62
CA HIS A 37 -12.30 3.26 -6.28
C HIS A 37 -11.65 4.10 -5.18
N GLY A 38 -10.72 5.00 -5.53
CA GLY A 38 -10.01 5.82 -4.54
C GLY A 38 -9.09 5.02 -3.62
N ILE A 39 -8.64 3.84 -4.06
CA ILE A 39 -7.79 2.96 -3.25
C ILE A 39 -6.50 3.67 -2.86
N ASP A 40 -6.18 3.56 -1.58
CA ASP A 40 -4.83 3.79 -1.09
C ASP A 40 -3.92 2.62 -1.49
N VAL A 41 -3.05 2.88 -2.46
CA VAL A 41 -2.14 1.87 -3.01
C VAL A 41 -1.10 1.43 -1.97
N ILE A 42 -0.61 2.34 -1.12
CA ILE A 42 0.39 2.00 -0.11
C ILE A 42 -0.24 1.12 0.97
N PHE A 43 -1.42 1.48 1.46
CA PHE A 43 -2.13 0.65 2.43
C PHE A 43 -2.50 -0.74 1.87
N LEU A 44 -2.98 -0.83 0.62
CA LEU A 44 -3.26 -2.10 -0.06
C LEU A 44 -2.02 -2.99 -0.15
N LEU A 45 -0.90 -2.43 -0.64
CA LEU A 45 0.35 -3.18 -0.77
C LEU A 45 0.89 -3.60 0.60
N PHE A 46 0.72 -2.77 1.63
CA PHE A 46 1.09 -3.11 3.00
C PHE A 46 0.29 -4.31 3.51
N ALA A 47 -1.03 -4.30 3.32
CA ALA A 47 -1.90 -5.41 3.71
C ALA A 47 -1.54 -6.73 2.99
N CYS A 48 -1.03 -6.65 1.76
CA CYS A 48 -0.55 -7.82 1.01
C CYS A 48 0.80 -8.32 1.50
N TRP A 49 1.73 -7.39 1.77
CA TRP A 49 3.10 -7.70 2.15
C TRP A 49 3.21 -8.24 3.58
N LEU A 50 2.41 -7.72 4.50
CA LEU A 50 2.55 -7.98 5.92
C LEU A 50 2.39 -9.48 6.26
N PRO A 51 3.44 -10.18 6.71
CA PRO A 51 3.40 -11.63 6.89
C PRO A 51 2.63 -12.06 8.14
N GLN A 52 2.50 -11.16 9.13
CA GLN A 52 1.80 -11.43 10.39
C GLN A 52 0.28 -11.33 10.23
N ALA A 53 -0.45 -12.23 10.88
CA ALA A 53 -1.87 -12.03 11.12
C ALA A 53 -2.05 -10.91 12.15
N LEU A 54 -2.95 -9.98 11.88
CA LEU A 54 -3.37 -8.95 12.84
C LEU A 54 -4.83 -9.16 13.22
N PRO A 55 -5.21 -8.90 14.48
CA PRO A 55 -6.60 -8.77 14.89
C PRO A 55 -7.34 -7.73 14.02
N PRO A 56 -8.66 -7.91 13.77
CA PRO A 56 -9.46 -6.95 13.01
C PRO A 56 -9.35 -5.51 13.54
N ALA A 57 -9.34 -5.31 14.86
CA ALA A 57 -9.22 -3.99 15.47
C ALA A 57 -7.91 -3.26 15.11
N HIS A 58 -6.80 -4.00 14.98
CA HIS A 58 -5.53 -3.42 14.55
C HIS A 58 -5.59 -2.99 13.09
N TRP A 59 -6.20 -3.80 12.21
CA TRP A 59 -6.42 -3.40 10.83
C TRP A 59 -7.29 -2.15 10.71
N THR A 60 -8.39 -2.07 11.47
CA THR A 60 -9.25 -0.88 11.50
C THR A 60 -8.49 0.37 11.94
N ALA A 61 -7.62 0.25 12.94
CA ALA A 61 -6.80 1.38 13.39
C ALA A 61 -5.80 1.83 12.32
N LEU A 62 -5.12 0.88 11.66
CA LEU A 62 -4.19 1.18 10.57
C LEU A 62 -4.92 1.80 9.36
N GLU A 63 -6.05 1.24 8.97
CA GLU A 63 -6.88 1.74 7.86
C GLU A 63 -7.38 3.16 8.12
N SER A 64 -7.86 3.43 9.34
CA SER A 64 -8.38 4.75 9.71
C SER A 64 -7.29 5.82 9.59
N ALA A 65 -6.09 5.54 10.09
CA ALA A 65 -5.01 6.53 10.06
C ALA A 65 -4.31 6.60 8.68
N ALA A 66 -4.23 5.51 7.92
CA ALA A 66 -3.84 5.57 6.51
C ALA A 66 -4.82 6.43 5.70
N THR A 67 -6.13 6.24 5.90
CA THR A 67 -7.18 7.03 5.23
C THR A 67 -7.06 8.52 5.56
N ASP A 68 -6.83 8.87 6.83
CA ASP A 68 -6.62 10.27 7.25
C ASP A 68 -5.39 10.88 6.56
N TRP A 69 -4.25 10.19 6.58
CA TRP A 69 -3.03 10.64 5.88
C TRP A 69 -3.26 10.79 4.37
N ASN A 70 -3.86 9.78 3.74
CA ASN A 70 -4.12 9.76 2.31
C ASN A 70 -4.98 10.94 1.87
N THR A 71 -6.07 11.21 2.61
CA THR A 71 -7.03 12.26 2.28
C THR A 71 -6.50 13.66 2.56
N THR A 72 -5.73 13.84 3.62
CA THR A 72 -5.19 15.15 4.02
C THR A 72 -3.87 15.51 3.34
N VAL A 73 -3.07 14.52 2.92
CA VAL A 73 -1.72 14.73 2.35
C VAL A 73 -1.61 14.18 0.93
N THR A 74 -1.55 12.85 0.75
CA THR A 74 -1.20 12.21 -0.53
C THR A 74 -2.14 12.61 -1.67
N ARG A 75 -3.46 12.61 -1.44
CA ARG A 75 -4.46 13.02 -2.46
C ARG A 75 -4.36 14.49 -2.85
N ARG A 76 -3.95 15.37 -1.92
CA ARG A 76 -3.76 16.80 -2.20
C ARG A 76 -2.53 17.01 -3.08
N ILE A 77 -1.43 16.32 -2.78
CA ILE A 77 -0.22 16.33 -3.62
C ILE A 77 -0.53 15.78 -5.01
N ARG A 78 -1.27 14.67 -5.11
CA ARG A 78 -1.68 14.11 -6.39
C ARG A 78 -2.58 15.06 -7.19
N ALA A 79 -3.47 15.79 -6.53
CA ALA A 79 -4.28 16.82 -7.18
C ALA A 79 -3.41 17.99 -7.69
N LEU A 80 -2.40 18.40 -6.92
CA LEU A 80 -1.41 19.38 -7.37
C LEU A 80 -0.64 18.86 -8.60
N ARG A 81 -0.10 17.65 -8.56
CA ARG A 81 0.62 17.05 -9.71
C ARG A 81 -0.26 17.01 -10.97
N ARG A 82 -1.53 16.63 -10.85
CA ARG A 82 -2.49 16.64 -11.97
C ARG A 82 -2.71 18.04 -12.54
N ARG A 83 -2.79 19.07 -11.69
CA ARG A 83 -2.89 20.48 -12.14
C ARG A 83 -1.61 20.95 -12.80
N VAL A 84 -0.43 20.59 -12.28
CA VAL A 84 0.84 20.98 -12.88
C VAL A 84 1.00 20.33 -14.27
N ARG A 85 0.57 19.08 -14.44
CA ARG A 85 0.56 18.39 -15.74
C ARG A 85 -0.19 19.15 -16.84
N THR A 86 -1.18 19.99 -16.50
CA THR A 86 -1.94 20.76 -17.51
C THR A 86 -1.27 22.07 -17.92
N ILE A 87 -0.16 22.46 -17.30
CA ILE A 87 0.46 23.79 -17.46
C ILE A 87 1.78 23.72 -18.27
N ASP A 88 2.07 22.60 -18.94
CA ASP A 88 3.33 22.37 -19.70
C ASP A 88 4.60 22.82 -18.94
N TRP A 89 4.67 22.44 -17.65
CA TRP A 89 5.80 22.73 -16.77
C TRP A 89 6.44 21.42 -16.29
N PRO A 90 7.35 20.82 -17.09
CA PRO A 90 7.94 19.53 -16.78
C PRO A 90 8.65 19.48 -15.43
N GLN A 91 9.40 20.53 -15.08
CA GLN A 91 10.15 20.58 -13.81
C GLN A 91 9.20 20.59 -12.60
N GLY A 92 8.06 21.28 -12.73
CA GLY A 92 7.04 21.26 -11.68
C GLY A 92 6.34 19.92 -11.57
N TYR A 93 6.12 19.24 -12.69
CA TYR A 93 5.53 17.90 -12.69
C TYR A 93 6.45 16.92 -11.94
N GLU A 94 7.74 16.92 -12.27
CA GLU A 94 8.74 16.09 -11.60
C GLU A 94 8.86 16.43 -10.11
N ALA A 95 8.84 17.72 -9.75
CA ALA A 95 8.85 18.13 -8.34
C ALA A 95 7.62 17.63 -7.58
N ALA A 96 6.43 17.74 -8.19
CA ALA A 96 5.19 17.25 -7.59
C ALA A 96 5.14 15.72 -7.50
N LEU A 97 5.71 15.02 -8.48
CA LEU A 97 5.86 13.56 -8.46
C LEU A 97 6.83 13.11 -7.35
N GLY A 98 7.97 13.76 -7.22
CA GLY A 98 8.92 13.49 -6.13
C GLY A 98 8.30 13.71 -4.75
N LEU A 99 7.49 14.76 -4.60
CA LEU A 99 6.74 15.01 -3.36
C LEU A 99 5.68 13.94 -3.09
N GLU A 100 4.99 13.44 -4.11
CA GLU A 100 4.01 12.35 -3.97
C GLU A 100 4.69 11.08 -3.48
N LEU A 101 5.80 10.68 -4.10
CA LEU A 101 6.58 9.51 -3.72
C LEU A 101 7.15 9.65 -2.29
N ALA A 102 7.59 10.84 -1.91
CA ALA A 102 8.06 11.11 -0.54
C ALA A 102 6.91 10.94 0.48
N SER A 103 5.70 11.44 0.17
CA SER A 103 4.51 11.26 1.00
C SER A 103 4.14 9.78 1.18
N GLU A 104 4.16 9.02 0.09
CA GLU A 104 3.87 7.58 0.10
C GLU A 104 4.92 6.79 0.91
N ARG A 105 6.20 7.17 0.84
CA ARG A 105 7.25 6.53 1.66
C ARG A 105 7.12 6.84 3.15
N ILE A 106 6.64 8.05 3.50
CA ILE A 106 6.33 8.41 4.89
C ILE A 106 5.20 7.53 5.42
N GLU A 107 4.13 7.37 4.64
CA GLU A 107 3.00 6.50 4.99
C GLU A 107 3.45 5.04 5.20
N ALA A 108 4.24 4.51 4.26
CA ALA A 108 4.82 3.18 4.35
C ALA A 108 5.63 2.96 5.63
N THR A 109 6.43 3.96 5.99
CA THR A 109 7.25 3.94 7.22
C THR A 109 6.38 3.97 8.47
N TRP A 110 5.32 4.78 8.45
CA TRP A 110 4.40 4.89 9.57
C TRP A 110 3.61 3.58 9.78
N LEU A 111 3.07 2.99 8.71
CA LEU A 111 2.36 1.70 8.76
C LEU A 111 3.22 0.59 9.38
N ALA A 112 4.46 0.46 8.90
CA ALA A 112 5.41 -0.53 9.41
C ALA A 112 5.70 -0.34 10.91
N ARG A 113 5.87 0.92 11.37
CA ARG A 113 6.11 1.24 12.77
C ARG A 113 4.88 1.04 13.66
N ALA A 114 3.71 1.44 13.19
CA ALA A 114 2.45 1.38 13.93
C ALA A 114 1.95 -0.07 14.15
N THR A 115 2.39 -0.99 13.28
CA THR A 115 2.02 -2.41 13.34
C THR A 115 2.61 -3.15 14.55
N GLY A 116 3.72 -2.65 15.12
CA GLY A 116 4.36 -3.28 16.29
C GLY A 116 4.90 -4.69 15.99
N THR A 117 5.15 -5.48 17.04
CA THR A 117 5.67 -6.86 16.91
C THR A 117 4.54 -7.88 16.79
N ALA A 118 4.75 -8.93 15.99
CA ALA A 118 3.77 -10.00 15.82
C ALA A 118 3.48 -10.74 17.14
N GLU A 119 2.20 -10.90 17.48
CA GLU A 119 1.75 -11.73 18.62
C GLU A 119 1.91 -13.23 18.34
N ASP A 120 1.67 -13.66 17.10
CA ASP A 120 1.87 -15.04 16.63
C ASP A 120 2.59 -15.04 15.26
N PRO A 121 3.92 -15.18 15.24
CA PRO A 121 4.71 -15.15 14.01
C PRO A 121 4.53 -16.40 13.13
N ILE A 122 3.86 -17.46 13.61
CA ILE A 122 3.68 -18.71 12.86
C ILE A 122 2.40 -18.65 12.02
N ARG A 123 1.36 -17.96 12.50
CA ARG A 123 0.08 -17.86 11.79
C ARG A 123 0.21 -17.01 10.53
N ARG A 124 0.21 -17.67 9.39
CA ARG A 124 0.11 -17.01 8.08
C ARG A 124 -1.33 -16.52 7.83
N PRO A 125 -1.50 -15.33 7.27
CA PRO A 125 -2.81 -14.83 6.91
C PRO A 125 -3.33 -15.47 5.62
N ASP A 126 -4.64 -15.66 5.55
CA ASP A 126 -5.33 -15.80 4.27
C ASP A 126 -5.39 -14.41 3.62
N LEU A 127 -4.57 -14.20 2.59
CA LEU A 127 -4.49 -12.92 1.88
C LEU A 127 -5.77 -12.59 1.12
N ASP A 128 -6.43 -13.58 0.52
CA ASP A 128 -7.68 -13.38 -0.21
C ASP A 128 -8.76 -12.91 0.76
N GLN A 129 -8.89 -13.57 1.92
CA GLN A 129 -9.81 -13.15 2.96
C GLN A 129 -9.47 -11.75 3.49
N ARG A 130 -8.20 -11.49 3.81
CA ARG A 130 -7.75 -10.18 4.32
C ARG A 130 -8.09 -9.05 3.35
N ILE A 131 -7.68 -9.17 2.10
CA ILE A 131 -7.92 -8.12 1.09
C ILE A 131 -9.41 -8.02 0.77
N GLY A 132 -10.15 -9.13 0.80
CA GLY A 132 -11.61 -9.11 0.69
C GLY A 132 -12.30 -8.32 1.80
N CYS A 133 -11.82 -8.45 3.05
CA CYS A 133 -12.35 -7.69 4.18
C CYS A 133 -11.99 -6.20 4.13
N LEU A 134 -10.73 -5.86 3.82
CA LEU A 134 -10.26 -4.47 3.80
C LEU A 134 -10.70 -3.70 2.54
N PHE A 135 -10.82 -4.42 1.42
CA PHE A 135 -11.07 -3.82 0.10
C PHE A 135 -12.27 -4.51 -0.57
N GLY A 136 -13.38 -4.60 0.17
CA GLY A 136 -14.62 -5.23 -0.29
C GLY A 136 -15.22 -4.59 -1.55
N GLN A 137 -14.90 -3.32 -1.81
CA GLN A 137 -15.29 -2.56 -3.01
C GLN A 137 -14.61 -3.06 -4.30
N LEU A 138 -13.53 -3.83 -4.20
CA LEU A 138 -12.82 -4.35 -5.37
C LEU A 138 -13.50 -5.60 -5.93
N PRO A 139 -13.52 -5.82 -7.26
CA PRO A 139 -14.07 -7.05 -7.83
C PRO A 139 -13.27 -8.29 -7.37
N PRO A 140 -13.92 -9.39 -6.92
CA PRO A 140 -13.22 -10.59 -6.45
C PRO A 140 -12.24 -11.20 -7.47
N ALA A 141 -12.63 -11.22 -8.75
CA ALA A 141 -11.79 -11.74 -9.82
C ALA A 141 -10.51 -10.91 -10.01
N GLU A 142 -10.60 -9.58 -9.92
CA GLU A 142 -9.44 -8.70 -10.02
C GLU A 142 -8.53 -8.83 -8.80
N ARG A 143 -9.09 -8.96 -7.59
CA ARG A 143 -8.29 -9.25 -6.37
C ARG A 143 -7.51 -10.55 -6.50
N THR A 144 -8.15 -11.61 -7.00
CA THR A 144 -7.51 -12.91 -7.20
C THR A 144 -6.35 -12.80 -8.19
N ALA A 145 -6.58 -12.14 -9.33
CA ALA A 145 -5.56 -11.92 -10.35
C ALA A 145 -4.39 -11.08 -9.82
N PHE A 146 -4.68 -10.01 -9.06
CA PHE A 146 -3.68 -9.18 -8.40
C PHE A 146 -2.82 -9.98 -7.41
N LEU A 147 -3.45 -10.75 -6.52
CA LEU A 147 -2.74 -11.55 -5.53
C LEU A 147 -1.88 -12.65 -6.18
N ALA A 148 -2.36 -13.26 -7.26
CA ALA A 148 -1.57 -14.20 -8.06
C ALA A 148 -0.41 -13.50 -8.76
N ALA A 149 -0.62 -12.26 -9.21
CA ALA A 149 0.42 -11.45 -9.81
C ALA A 149 1.49 -11.16 -8.75
N ILE A 150 1.22 -10.42 -7.68
CA ILE A 150 2.24 -9.87 -6.75
C ILE A 150 3.06 -10.91 -5.97
N ARG A 151 2.64 -12.19 -5.94
CA ARG A 151 3.45 -13.26 -5.34
C ARG A 151 4.78 -13.40 -6.11
N PRO A 152 5.90 -13.63 -5.41
CA PRO A 152 7.15 -13.92 -6.08
C PRO A 152 6.96 -15.15 -6.98
N ARG A 153 7.30 -15.02 -8.28
CA ARG A 153 7.35 -16.17 -9.18
C ARG A 153 8.50 -17.09 -8.73
N PRO A 154 8.30 -18.42 -8.75
CA PRO A 154 9.32 -19.37 -8.36
C PRO A 154 10.58 -19.26 -9.23
#